data_AF-A0A7W5HHZ0-F1
#
_entry.id   AF-A0A7W5HHZ0-F1
#
_cell.length_a   1.000
_cell.length_b   1.000
_cell.length_c   1.000
_cell.angle_alpha   90.00
_cell.angle_beta   90.00
_cell.angle_gamma   90.00
#
_symmetry.space_group_name_H-M   'P 1'
#
loop_
_entity.id
_entity.type
_entity.pdbx_description
1 polymer ?
#
loop_
_entity_poly.entity_id
_entity_poly.type
_entity_poly.pdbx_seq_one_letter_code
_entity_poly.pdbx_strand_id
1 'polypeptide(L)'
;MVRKLTLALALALGGVVATPAFAQDAAAPAAGVNQSPTAIVQTIADELSKAIEGHQAELKKDPEKMIAVIDDVFLPHFDIDYASILVLGQNARSASPQQRERFAKAFYNSITHRYAEGLVNYTRGRVQVLPGTGETNDKRTLVRTQVKLDDGKSVSVDYAFRKSSSGDWKAYDVIIEGISYVTNYRNQVDAQIKKEGLDKLTLDLETQGSKAIDDMANQSGQAKK
;
A
#
# COMPACT_ATOMS: atom_id res chain seq x y z
N MET A 1 -53.17 18.51 -63.24
CA MET A 1 -52.46 19.49 -62.39
C MET A 1 -50.97 19.21 -62.55
N VAL A 2 -50.26 19.78 -63.52
CA VAL A 2 -49.78 21.17 -63.69
C VAL A 2 -48.55 21.49 -62.81
N ARG A 3 -47.42 21.73 -63.52
CA ARG A 3 -46.23 22.57 -63.19
C ARG A 3 -45.14 21.95 -62.29
N LYS A 4 -43.83 22.00 -62.58
CA LYS A 4 -42.93 22.81 -63.46
C LYS A 4 -41.62 22.00 -63.69
N LEU A 5 -41.04 21.97 -64.91
CA LEU A 5 -39.87 22.76 -65.39
C LEU A 5 -38.62 22.67 -64.47
N THR A 6 -37.38 22.40 -64.89
CA THR A 6 -36.69 22.56 -66.19
C THR A 6 -35.35 21.80 -66.16
N LEU A 7 -34.88 21.49 -67.38
CA LEU A 7 -33.59 20.93 -67.80
C LEU A 7 -32.37 21.78 -67.37
N ALA A 8 -31.26 21.14 -67.00
CA ALA A 8 -29.92 21.68 -67.24
C ALA A 8 -28.88 20.54 -67.36
N LEU A 9 -28.26 20.53 -68.54
CA LEU A 9 -27.21 19.66 -69.04
C LEU A 9 -25.84 20.13 -68.51
N ALA A 10 -25.00 19.22 -68.04
CA ALA A 10 -23.55 19.42 -68.03
C ALA A 10 -22.81 18.07 -68.01
N LEU A 11 -22.34 17.65 -69.19
CA LEU A 11 -21.22 16.75 -69.36
C LEU A 11 -19.94 17.50 -68.99
N ALA A 12 -19.14 17.00 -68.06
CA ALA A 12 -17.73 17.37 -67.94
C ALA A 12 -16.90 16.21 -67.39
N LEU A 13 -15.84 15.93 -68.13
CA LEU A 13 -14.84 14.90 -67.94
C LEU A 13 -14.00 15.07 -66.66
N GLY A 14 -13.49 13.93 -66.17
CA GLY A 14 -12.08 13.77 -65.82
C GLY A 14 -11.63 14.31 -64.46
N GLY A 15 -11.31 13.39 -63.55
CA GLY A 15 -10.52 13.69 -62.36
C GLY A 15 -10.34 12.46 -61.48
N VAL A 16 -9.24 11.73 -61.67
CA VAL A 16 -8.77 10.76 -60.68
C VAL A 16 -8.31 11.55 -59.46
N VAL A 17 -9.14 11.62 -58.43
CA VAL A 17 -8.73 12.14 -57.13
C VAL A 17 -8.14 10.97 -56.34
N ALA A 18 -6.81 10.94 -56.25
CA ALA A 18 -6.11 10.07 -55.31
C ALA A 18 -6.55 10.44 -53.89
N THR A 19 -7.25 9.53 -53.21
CA THR A 19 -7.60 9.67 -51.80
C THR A 19 -6.32 9.60 -50.96
N PRO A 20 -5.99 10.61 -50.14
CA PRO A 20 -4.93 10.46 -49.15
C PRO A 20 -5.38 9.41 -48.13
N ALA A 21 -4.60 8.34 -48.00
CA ALA A 21 -4.75 7.39 -46.91
C ALA A 21 -4.52 8.15 -45.59
N PHE A 22 -5.57 8.31 -44.80
CA PHE A 22 -5.44 8.77 -43.43
C PHE A 22 -4.57 7.75 -42.68
N ALA A 23 -3.35 8.17 -42.35
CA ALA A 23 -2.51 7.47 -41.40
C ALA A 23 -3.31 7.34 -40.10
N GLN A 24 -3.65 6.09 -39.77
CA GLN A 24 -4.31 5.73 -38.54
C GLN A 24 -3.31 6.03 -37.43
N ASP A 25 -3.50 7.17 -36.76
CA ASP A 25 -2.74 7.57 -35.59
C ASP A 25 -2.85 6.42 -34.59
N ALA A 26 -1.76 5.67 -34.43
CA ALA A 26 -1.68 4.61 -33.46
C ALA A 26 -1.79 5.28 -32.10
N ALA A 27 -2.98 5.20 -31.50
CA ALA A 27 -3.22 5.66 -30.15
C ALA A 27 -2.10 5.13 -29.27
N ALA A 28 -1.28 6.05 -28.74
CA ALA A 28 -0.23 5.73 -27.79
C ALA A 28 -0.86 4.88 -26.67
N PRO A 29 -0.17 3.84 -26.17
CA PRO A 29 -0.69 3.03 -25.08
C PRO A 29 -1.05 3.98 -23.95
N ALA A 30 -2.31 3.93 -23.50
CA ALA A 30 -2.76 4.66 -22.34
C ALA A 30 -1.76 4.39 -21.21
N ALA A 31 -1.07 5.44 -20.76
CA ALA A 31 -0.27 5.38 -19.55
C ALA A 31 -1.15 4.74 -18.47
N GLY A 32 -0.64 3.67 -17.83
CA GLY A 32 -1.37 2.93 -16.82
C GLY A 32 -2.04 3.89 -15.85
N VAL A 33 -3.31 3.64 -15.54
CA VAL A 33 -4.06 4.47 -14.59
C VAL A 33 -3.45 4.23 -13.21
N ASN A 34 -2.45 5.03 -12.84
CA ASN A 34 -1.86 4.96 -11.51
C ASN A 34 -2.96 5.29 -10.48
N GLN A 35 -3.31 4.31 -9.65
CA GLN A 35 -4.37 4.46 -8.67
C GLN A 35 -4.02 5.57 -7.67
N SER A 36 -5.02 6.36 -7.27
CA SER A 36 -4.84 7.34 -6.21
C SER A 36 -4.63 6.64 -4.85
N PRO A 37 -3.91 7.24 -3.90
CA PRO A 37 -3.71 6.67 -2.56
C PRO A 37 -5.03 6.31 -1.85
N THR A 38 -6.05 7.16 -1.97
CA THR A 38 -7.41 6.89 -1.47
C THR A 38 -8.01 5.63 -2.12
N ALA A 39 -7.87 5.49 -3.44
CA ALA A 39 -8.36 4.31 -4.16
C ALA A 39 -7.59 3.04 -3.79
N ILE A 40 -6.29 3.14 -3.52
CA ILE A 40 -5.47 2.02 -3.03
C ILE A 40 -5.99 1.54 -1.68
N VAL A 41 -6.22 2.43 -0.71
CA VAL A 41 -6.76 2.05 0.60
C VAL A 41 -8.13 1.38 0.48
N GLN A 42 -9.00 1.90 -0.39
CA GLN A 42 -10.31 1.26 -0.64
C GLN A 42 -10.16 -0.13 -1.28
N THR A 43 -9.21 -0.28 -2.22
CA THR A 43 -8.92 -1.56 -2.89
C THR A 43 -8.47 -2.60 -1.87
N ILE A 44 -7.50 -2.25 -1.02
CA ILE A 44 -7.02 -3.12 0.08
C ILE A 44 -8.17 -3.53 1.00
N ALA A 45 -9.01 -2.58 1.42
CA ALA A 45 -10.15 -2.85 2.29
C ALA A 45 -11.16 -3.82 1.65
N ASP A 46 -11.46 -3.63 0.37
CA ASP A 46 -12.40 -4.46 -0.38
C ASP A 46 -11.85 -5.87 -0.64
N GLU A 47 -10.58 -5.97 -1.06
CA GLU A 47 -9.89 -7.24 -1.32
C GLU A 47 -9.71 -8.07 -0.05
N LEU A 48 -9.32 -7.42 1.06
CA LEU A 48 -9.19 -8.09 2.35
C LEU A 48 -10.55 -8.63 2.82
N SER A 49 -11.63 -7.84 2.71
CA SER A 49 -12.97 -8.33 3.06
C SER A 49 -13.34 -9.55 2.22
N LYS A 50 -13.07 -9.49 0.91
CA LYS A 50 -13.42 -10.56 -0.02
C LYS A 50 -12.64 -11.85 0.26
N ALA A 51 -11.36 -11.74 0.62
CA ALA A 51 -10.52 -12.89 0.93
C ALA A 51 -10.92 -13.58 2.25
N ILE A 52 -11.47 -12.82 3.20
CA ILE A 52 -11.87 -13.31 4.53
C ILE A 52 -13.30 -13.84 4.54
N GLU A 53 -14.20 -13.27 3.73
CA GLU A 53 -15.62 -13.60 3.70
C GLU A 53 -15.86 -15.09 3.41
N GLY A 54 -16.49 -15.79 4.35
CA GLY A 54 -16.77 -17.23 4.25
C GLY A 54 -15.64 -18.13 4.74
N HIS A 55 -14.45 -17.57 5.01
CA HIS A 55 -13.25 -18.30 5.43
C HIS A 55 -12.80 -17.99 6.87
N GLN A 56 -13.55 -17.19 7.63
CA GLN A 56 -13.14 -16.71 8.96
C GLN A 56 -12.78 -17.85 9.93
N ALA A 57 -13.58 -18.91 9.97
CA ALA A 57 -13.35 -20.04 10.88
C ALA A 57 -12.09 -20.85 10.52
N GLU A 58 -11.72 -20.89 9.24
CA GLU A 58 -10.50 -21.50 8.75
C GLU A 58 -9.29 -20.62 9.08
N LEU A 59 -9.34 -19.34 8.67
CA LEU A 59 -8.27 -18.36 8.89
C LEU A 59 -7.98 -18.15 10.38
N LYS A 60 -9.00 -18.26 11.25
CA LYS A 60 -8.81 -18.22 12.71
C LYS A 60 -7.99 -19.40 13.25
N LYS A 61 -8.08 -20.57 12.62
CA LYS A 61 -7.38 -21.79 13.04
C LYS A 61 -6.01 -21.94 12.39
N ASP A 62 -5.74 -21.18 11.33
CA ASP A 62 -4.53 -21.24 10.53
C ASP A 62 -3.94 -19.84 10.34
N PRO A 63 -3.14 -19.35 11.31
CA PRO A 63 -2.54 -18.02 11.25
C PRO A 63 -1.67 -17.81 10.01
N GLU A 64 -0.97 -18.85 9.54
CA GLU A 64 -0.11 -18.77 8.35
C GLU A 64 -0.93 -18.49 7.08
N LYS A 65 -2.10 -19.11 6.95
CA LYS A 65 -3.03 -18.75 5.86
C LYS A 65 -3.53 -17.32 5.96
N MET A 66 -3.82 -16.84 7.17
CA MET A 66 -4.22 -15.45 7.38
C MET A 66 -3.10 -14.49 6.99
N ILE A 67 -1.86 -14.80 7.35
CA ILE A 67 -0.67 -14.02 6.96
C ILE A 67 -0.52 -14.00 5.44
N ALA A 68 -0.65 -15.14 4.76
CA ALA A 68 -0.59 -15.19 3.30
C ALA A 68 -1.67 -14.31 2.63
N VAL A 69 -2.90 -14.31 3.16
CA VAL A 69 -3.97 -13.42 2.68
C VAL A 69 -3.59 -11.94 2.88
N ILE A 70 -3.00 -11.59 4.03
CA ILE A 70 -2.56 -10.21 4.29
C ILE A 70 -1.42 -9.84 3.32
N ASP A 71 -0.44 -10.71 3.14
CA ASP A 71 0.71 -10.47 2.27
C ASP A 71 0.26 -10.24 0.83
N ASP A 72 -0.62 -11.10 0.30
CA ASP A 72 -1.16 -10.99 -1.06
C ASP A 72 -1.90 -9.67 -1.30
N VAL A 73 -2.62 -9.16 -0.29
CA VAL A 73 -3.40 -7.92 -0.40
C VAL A 73 -2.54 -6.68 -0.11
N PHE A 74 -1.61 -6.72 0.84
CA PHE A 74 -0.90 -5.53 1.31
C PHE A 74 0.44 -5.31 0.60
N LEU A 75 1.24 -6.35 0.36
CA LEU A 75 2.59 -6.20 -0.24
C LEU A 75 2.59 -5.46 -1.58
N PRO A 76 1.62 -5.69 -2.50
CA PRO A 76 1.56 -4.94 -3.75
C PRO A 76 1.34 -3.45 -3.57
N HIS A 77 0.94 -2.98 -2.39
CA HIS A 77 0.63 -1.58 -2.12
C HIS A 77 1.56 -0.94 -1.07
N PHE A 78 2.50 -1.69 -0.51
CA PHE A 78 3.39 -1.23 0.56
C PHE A 78 4.87 -1.23 0.13
N ASP A 79 5.59 -0.15 0.42
CA ASP A 79 7.03 0.00 0.17
C ASP A 79 7.81 -0.41 1.44
N ILE A 80 7.93 -1.72 1.65
CA ILE A 80 8.57 -2.30 2.85
C ILE A 80 10.05 -1.94 2.95
N ASP A 81 10.74 -1.80 1.81
CA ASP A 81 12.16 -1.46 1.77
C ASP A 81 12.37 -0.02 2.28
N TYR A 82 11.58 0.91 1.77
CA TYR A 82 11.64 2.29 2.22
C TYR A 82 11.21 2.46 3.66
N ALA A 83 10.11 1.81 4.09
CA ALA A 83 9.68 1.80 5.48
C ALA A 83 10.80 1.30 6.41
N SER A 84 11.49 0.23 6.00
CA SER A 84 12.57 -0.38 6.78
C SER A 84 13.82 0.49 6.84
N ILE A 85 14.16 1.20 5.77
CA ILE A 85 15.21 2.23 5.81
C ILE A 85 14.86 3.32 6.82
N LEU A 86 13.60 3.75 6.86
CA LEU A 86 13.16 4.74 7.84
C LEU A 86 13.21 4.20 9.27
N VAL A 87 12.86 2.94 9.50
CA VAL A 87 12.96 2.28 10.82
C VAL A 87 14.42 2.14 11.25
N LEU A 88 15.31 1.71 10.36
CA LEU A 88 16.75 1.58 10.66
C LEU A 88 17.43 2.92 10.96
N GLY A 89 16.92 4.02 10.38
CA GLY A 89 17.43 5.37 10.63
C GLY A 89 18.91 5.49 10.25
N GLN A 90 19.76 5.91 11.19
CA GLN A 90 21.21 6.07 10.93
C GLN A 90 21.90 4.72 10.64
N ASN A 91 21.42 3.62 11.25
CA ASN A 91 21.97 2.28 11.05
C ASN A 91 21.81 1.80 9.60
N ALA A 92 20.88 2.38 8.82
CA ALA A 92 20.73 2.07 7.41
C ALA A 92 21.97 2.44 6.57
N ARG A 93 22.80 3.38 7.03
CA ARG A 93 24.01 3.84 6.31
C ARG A 93 25.17 2.85 6.42
N SER A 94 25.29 2.18 7.56
CA SER A 94 26.32 1.17 7.82
C SER A 94 25.90 -0.23 7.38
N ALA A 95 24.59 -0.49 7.26
CA ALA A 95 24.07 -1.76 6.76
C ALA A 95 24.33 -1.96 5.26
N SER A 96 24.76 -3.16 4.89
CA SER A 96 24.86 -3.57 3.49
C SER A 96 23.48 -3.63 2.83
N PRO A 97 23.38 -3.59 1.48
CA PRO A 97 22.10 -3.80 0.79
C PRO A 97 21.39 -5.08 1.22
N GLN A 98 22.13 -6.18 1.36
CA GLN A 98 21.61 -7.49 1.77
C GLN A 98 21.11 -7.47 3.22
N GLN A 99 21.80 -6.79 4.13
CA GLN A 99 21.35 -6.64 5.52
C GLN A 99 20.04 -5.84 5.60
N ARG A 100 19.92 -4.77 4.80
CA ARG A 100 18.70 -3.96 4.75
C ARG A 100 17.51 -4.75 4.23
N GLU A 101 17.69 -5.49 3.15
CA GLU A 101 16.64 -6.34 2.56
C GLU A 101 16.22 -7.45 3.53
N ARG A 102 17.18 -8.15 4.13
CA ARG A 102 16.91 -9.20 5.13
C ARG A 102 16.17 -8.65 6.34
N PHE A 103 16.61 -7.52 6.88
CA PHE A 103 15.90 -6.83 7.95
C PHE A 103 14.50 -6.42 7.53
N ALA A 104 14.33 -5.85 6.33
CA ALA A 104 13.03 -5.39 5.86
C ALA A 104 11.99 -6.52 5.80
N LYS A 105 12.39 -7.65 5.22
CA LYS A 105 11.54 -8.85 5.15
C LYS A 105 11.23 -9.40 6.54
N ALA A 106 12.24 -9.56 7.39
CA ALA A 106 12.06 -10.09 8.74
C ALA A 106 11.14 -9.18 9.58
N PHE A 107 11.42 -7.88 9.58
CA PHE A 107 10.65 -6.90 10.33
C PHE A 107 9.20 -6.82 9.87
N TYR A 108 8.96 -6.77 8.55
CA TYR A 108 7.60 -6.79 8.00
C TYR A 108 6.85 -8.06 8.40
N ASN A 109 7.45 -9.23 8.20
CA ASN A 109 6.83 -10.51 8.57
C ASN A 109 6.45 -10.54 10.05
N SER A 110 7.37 -10.13 10.95
CA SER A 110 7.11 -10.08 12.38
C SER A 110 5.95 -9.15 12.75
N ILE A 111 5.83 -7.99 12.08
CA ILE A 111 4.71 -7.05 12.26
C ILE A 111 3.40 -7.67 11.75
N THR A 112 3.39 -8.26 10.55
CA THR A 112 2.21 -8.93 10.00
C THR A 112 1.70 -10.01 10.95
N HIS A 113 2.59 -10.87 11.48
CA HIS A 113 2.24 -11.90 12.45
C HIS A 113 1.62 -11.31 13.73
N ARG A 114 2.16 -10.19 14.22
CA ARG A 114 1.66 -9.55 15.44
C ARG A 114 0.21 -9.06 15.30
N TYR A 115 -0.18 -8.61 14.12
CA TYR A 115 -1.48 -7.97 13.91
C TYR A 115 -2.48 -8.82 13.10
N ALA A 116 -2.06 -9.95 12.54
CA ALA A 116 -2.91 -10.81 11.71
C ALA A 116 -4.20 -11.26 12.43
N GLU A 117 -4.12 -11.61 13.72
CA GLU A 117 -5.28 -12.05 14.50
C GLU A 117 -6.38 -10.98 14.54
N GLY A 118 -6.02 -9.71 14.64
CA GLY A 118 -6.96 -8.59 14.68
C GLY A 118 -7.74 -8.39 13.37
N LEU A 119 -7.26 -8.96 12.26
CA LEU A 119 -7.88 -8.84 10.95
C LEU A 119 -8.81 -10.03 10.62
N VAL A 120 -8.78 -11.13 11.36
CA VAL A 120 -9.58 -12.34 11.05
C VAL A 120 -11.09 -12.08 11.06
N ASN A 121 -11.56 -11.15 11.90
CA ASN A 121 -12.97 -10.77 11.97
C ASN A 121 -13.31 -9.54 11.09
N TYR A 122 -12.38 -9.11 10.23
CA TYR A 122 -12.61 -7.98 9.36
C TYR A 122 -13.78 -8.24 8.40
N THR A 123 -14.61 -7.21 8.21
CA THR A 123 -15.75 -7.22 7.30
C THR A 123 -15.80 -5.92 6.52
N ARG A 124 -16.37 -5.97 5.30
CA ARG A 124 -16.60 -4.79 4.47
C ARG A 124 -17.28 -3.67 5.25
N GLY A 125 -16.85 -2.43 5.02
CA GLY A 125 -17.42 -1.24 5.64
C GLY A 125 -16.87 -0.90 7.03
N ARG A 126 -15.91 -1.67 7.56
CA ARG A 126 -15.18 -1.30 8.78
C ARG A 126 -14.19 -0.17 8.59
N VAL A 127 -13.62 -0.03 7.39
CA VAL A 127 -12.71 1.07 7.03
C VAL A 127 -13.50 2.17 6.34
N GLN A 128 -13.50 3.36 6.92
CA GLN A 128 -14.05 4.57 6.32
C GLN A 128 -12.91 5.51 5.94
N VAL A 129 -12.72 5.74 4.65
CA VAL A 129 -11.78 6.77 4.18
C VAL A 129 -12.41 8.16 4.37
N LEU A 130 -11.72 9.04 5.07
CA LEU A 130 -12.21 10.38 5.38
C LEU A 130 -11.91 11.35 4.22
N PRO A 131 -12.74 12.38 4.01
CA PRO A 131 -12.44 13.45 3.07
C PRO A 131 -11.16 14.21 3.46
N GLY A 132 -10.40 14.60 2.44
CA GLY A 132 -9.16 15.34 2.60
C GLY A 132 -7.93 14.44 2.73
N THR A 133 -6.89 14.79 2.00
CA THR A 133 -5.54 14.24 2.20
C THR A 133 -4.77 15.17 3.13
N GLY A 134 -3.98 14.63 4.07
CA GLY A 134 -3.13 15.47 4.92
C GLY A 134 -2.07 16.23 4.11
N GLU A 135 -1.58 17.37 4.62
CA GLU A 135 -0.59 18.22 3.93
C GLU A 135 0.62 17.42 3.47
N THR A 136 0.84 17.39 2.16
CA THR A 136 1.93 16.63 1.56
C THR A 136 2.10 17.02 0.10
N ASN A 137 3.35 17.22 -0.32
CA ASN A 137 3.72 17.63 -1.67
C ASN A 137 3.41 16.55 -2.75
N ASP A 138 3.72 16.84 -4.02
CA ASP A 138 3.47 15.95 -5.16
C ASP A 138 4.05 14.52 -5.06
N LYS A 139 4.93 14.26 -4.09
CA LYS A 139 5.63 12.98 -3.89
C LYS A 139 5.20 12.22 -2.64
N ARG A 140 4.41 12.81 -1.75
CA ARG A 140 3.94 12.16 -0.51
C ARG A 140 2.46 12.40 -0.34
N THR A 141 1.77 11.51 0.37
CA THR A 141 0.45 11.85 0.89
C THR A 141 0.06 11.17 2.18
N LEU A 142 -1.00 11.65 2.82
CA LEU A 142 -1.64 11.01 3.95
C LEU A 142 -3.09 10.73 3.59
N VAL A 143 -3.47 9.45 3.65
CA VAL A 143 -4.87 9.02 3.53
C VAL A 143 -5.41 8.80 4.93
N ARG A 144 -6.41 9.58 5.32
CA ARG A 144 -7.00 9.51 6.66
C ARG A 144 -8.13 8.50 6.69
N THR A 145 -8.16 7.62 7.69
CA THR A 145 -9.26 6.65 7.83
C THR A 145 -9.72 6.48 9.27
N GLN A 146 -10.96 6.00 9.41
CA GLN A 146 -11.47 5.46 10.66
C GLN A 146 -11.78 3.98 10.50
N VAL A 147 -11.36 3.18 11.47
CA VAL A 147 -11.64 1.75 11.54
C VAL A 147 -12.62 1.48 12.67
N LYS A 148 -13.77 0.90 12.35
CA LYS A 148 -14.77 0.47 13.33
C LYS A 148 -14.40 -0.90 13.91
N LEU A 149 -14.33 -0.96 15.24
CA LEU A 149 -14.06 -2.18 16.01
C LEU A 149 -15.34 -2.94 16.36
N ASP A 150 -15.17 -4.18 16.84
CA ASP A 150 -16.27 -5.05 17.27
C ASP A 150 -17.08 -4.46 18.43
N ASP A 151 -16.44 -3.70 19.31
CA ASP A 151 -17.08 -3.02 20.45
C ASP A 151 -17.83 -1.74 20.06
N GLY A 152 -17.87 -1.41 18.76
CA GLY A 152 -18.55 -0.26 18.21
C GLY A 152 -17.75 1.04 18.24
N LYS A 153 -16.56 1.06 18.85
CA LYS A 153 -15.67 2.23 18.81
C LYS A 153 -15.03 2.38 17.43
N SER A 154 -14.60 3.60 17.12
CA SER A 154 -13.80 3.91 15.94
C SER A 154 -12.39 4.30 16.37
N VAL A 155 -11.40 3.83 15.62
CA VAL A 155 -9.98 4.13 15.80
C VAL A 155 -9.48 4.87 14.56
N SER A 156 -8.70 5.93 14.75
CA SER A 156 -8.03 6.63 13.64
C SER A 156 -6.86 5.78 13.13
N VAL A 157 -6.88 5.45 11.85
CA VAL A 157 -5.81 4.70 11.18
C VAL A 157 -5.45 5.43 9.88
N ASP A 158 -4.42 6.25 9.92
CA ASP A 158 -3.99 7.02 8.76
C ASP A 158 -2.81 6.31 8.07
N TYR A 159 -2.71 6.44 6.75
CA TYR A 159 -1.69 5.78 5.94
C TYR A 159 -0.83 6.81 5.24
N ALA A 160 0.49 6.77 5.46
CA ALA A 160 1.43 7.63 4.76
C ALA A 160 1.87 6.97 3.46
N PHE A 161 1.75 7.70 2.36
CA PHE A 161 2.07 7.27 1.02
C PHE A 161 3.23 8.05 0.45
N ARG A 162 4.01 7.41 -0.41
CA ARG A 162 5.00 8.04 -1.27
C ARG A 162 4.78 7.63 -2.71
N LYS A 163 5.13 8.54 -3.62
CA LYS A 163 5.23 8.24 -5.03
C LYS A 163 6.60 7.61 -5.31
N SER A 164 6.60 6.44 -5.94
CA SER A 164 7.79 5.75 -6.41
C SER A 164 8.37 6.46 -7.65
N SER A 165 9.54 6.01 -8.11
CA SER A 165 10.16 6.53 -9.34
C SER A 165 9.37 6.20 -10.60
N SER A 166 8.59 5.10 -10.62
CA SER A 166 7.69 4.76 -11.73
C SER A 166 6.40 5.60 -11.73
N GLY A 167 6.17 6.41 -10.70
CA GLY A 167 4.97 7.22 -10.54
C GLY A 167 3.85 6.56 -9.75
N ASP A 168 4.03 5.30 -9.32
CA ASP A 168 3.06 4.56 -8.52
C ASP A 168 3.07 4.99 -7.06
N TRP A 169 1.91 5.03 -6.43
CA TRP A 169 1.80 5.30 -5.01
C TRP A 169 1.96 4.01 -4.19
N LYS A 170 2.73 4.09 -3.10
CA LYS A 170 2.91 3.00 -2.14
C LYS A 170 2.81 3.55 -0.72
N ALA A 171 2.08 2.85 0.14
CA ALA A 171 2.09 3.12 1.57
C ALA A 171 3.46 2.77 2.15
N TYR A 172 3.92 3.50 3.15
CA TYR A 172 5.19 3.20 3.84
C TYR A 172 5.10 3.34 5.36
N ASP A 173 3.99 3.87 5.87
CA ASP A 173 3.76 4.00 7.30
C ASP A 173 2.26 3.89 7.60
N VAL A 174 1.97 3.38 8.79
CA VAL A 174 0.63 3.31 9.37
C VAL A 174 0.67 4.12 10.67
N ILE A 175 -0.30 5.01 10.83
CA ILE A 175 -0.39 5.94 11.95
C ILE A 175 -1.70 5.64 12.68
N ILE A 176 -1.60 5.00 13.84
CA ILE A 176 -2.76 4.63 14.65
C ILE A 176 -2.88 5.57 15.83
N GLU A 177 -4.04 6.22 15.98
CA GLU A 177 -4.27 7.20 17.06
C GLU A 177 -3.15 8.27 17.11
N GLY A 178 -2.67 8.69 15.94
CA GLY A 178 -1.58 9.68 15.79
C GLY A 178 -0.16 9.13 16.02
N ILE A 179 -0.01 7.84 16.32
CA ILE A 179 1.30 7.20 16.56
C ILE A 179 1.78 6.49 15.28
N SER A 180 2.82 7.05 14.65
CA SER A 180 3.52 6.46 13.49
C SER A 180 4.24 5.17 13.89
N TYR A 181 3.99 4.09 13.15
CA TYR A 181 4.67 2.82 13.33
C TYR A 181 6.16 2.93 13.01
N VAL A 182 6.51 3.57 11.89
CA VAL A 182 7.91 3.82 11.52
C VAL A 182 8.66 4.54 12.64
N THR A 183 8.07 5.59 13.21
CA THR A 183 8.70 6.38 14.27
C THR A 183 8.79 5.60 15.58
N ASN A 184 7.72 4.88 15.94
CA ASN A 184 7.69 4.06 17.14
C ASN A 184 8.77 2.97 17.09
N TYR A 185 8.82 2.20 16.00
CA TYR A 185 9.78 1.10 15.87
C TYR A 185 11.20 1.56 15.65
N ARG A 186 11.44 2.72 15.02
CA ARG A 186 12.80 3.28 14.90
C ARG A 186 13.51 3.38 16.25
N ASN A 187 12.82 3.88 17.27
CA ASN A 187 13.41 4.06 18.60
C ASN A 187 13.76 2.71 19.25
N GLN A 188 12.89 1.71 19.07
CA GLN A 188 13.06 0.37 19.64
C GLN A 188 14.17 -0.40 18.92
N VAL A 189 14.20 -0.33 17.59
CA VAL A 189 15.21 -0.95 16.74
C VAL A 189 16.59 -0.33 16.97
N ASP A 190 16.69 0.99 17.10
CA ASP A 190 17.97 1.65 17.40
C ASP A 190 18.55 1.19 18.75
N ALA A 191 17.71 1.10 19.79
CA ALA A 191 18.12 0.59 21.09
C ALA A 191 18.60 -0.87 21.03
N GLN A 192 17.89 -1.72 20.27
CA GLN A 192 18.24 -3.14 20.14
C GLN A 192 19.51 -3.33 19.31
N ILE A 193 19.68 -2.60 18.20
CA ILE A 193 20.92 -2.64 17.39
C ILE A 193 22.13 -2.22 18.23
N LYS A 194 22.01 -1.20 19.09
CA LYS A 194 23.10 -0.79 19.99
C LYS A 194 23.48 -1.87 21.00
N LYS A 195 22.54 -2.74 21.37
CA LYS A 195 22.74 -3.80 22.36
C LYS A 195 23.37 -5.05 21.76
N GLU A 196 22.89 -5.50 20.61
CA GLU A 196 23.25 -6.82 20.05
C GLU A 196 23.61 -6.82 18.56
N GLY A 197 23.49 -5.67 17.88
CA GLY A 197 23.79 -5.52 16.46
C GLY A 197 22.62 -5.87 15.53
N LEU A 198 22.70 -5.38 14.29
CA LEU A 198 21.65 -5.54 13.29
C LEU A 198 21.42 -7.01 12.91
N ASP A 199 22.49 -7.78 12.67
CA ASP A 199 22.35 -9.17 12.22
C ASP A 199 21.67 -10.06 13.25
N LYS A 200 21.94 -9.83 14.54
CA LYS A 200 21.32 -10.54 15.65
C LYS A 200 19.86 -10.15 15.81
N LEU A 201 19.53 -8.86 15.76
CA LEU A 201 18.14 -8.41 15.74
C LEU A 201 17.36 -9.03 14.55
N THR A 202 17.95 -9.03 13.35
CA THR A 202 17.32 -9.63 12.17
C THR A 202 17.08 -11.12 12.36
N LEU A 203 18.04 -11.86 12.94
CA LEU A 203 17.87 -13.28 13.25
C LEU A 203 16.74 -13.51 14.27
N ASP A 204 16.64 -12.66 15.29
CA ASP A 204 15.57 -12.75 16.29
C ASP A 204 14.20 -12.50 15.68
N LEU A 205 14.08 -11.52 14.78
CA LEU A 205 12.84 -11.26 14.03
C LEU A 205 12.44 -12.47 13.18
N GLU A 206 13.40 -13.09 12.47
CA GLU A 206 13.14 -14.28 11.64
C GLU A 206 12.73 -15.51 12.44
N THR A 207 13.29 -15.70 13.63
CA THR A 207 13.11 -16.93 14.42
C THR A 207 11.98 -16.83 15.43
N GLN A 208 11.74 -15.63 15.98
CA GLN A 208 10.77 -15.40 17.04
C GLN A 208 9.52 -14.64 16.53
N GLY A 209 9.54 -14.11 15.31
CA GLY A 209 8.39 -13.45 14.70
C GLY A 209 7.90 -12.27 15.53
N SER A 210 6.61 -12.28 15.89
CA SER A 210 5.97 -11.24 16.69
C SER A 210 6.54 -11.11 18.11
N LYS A 211 7.06 -12.19 18.70
CA LYS A 211 7.65 -12.16 20.05
C LYS A 211 8.85 -11.20 20.13
N ALA A 212 9.70 -11.15 19.10
CA ALA A 212 10.81 -10.20 19.06
C ALA A 212 10.31 -8.74 19.06
N ILE A 213 9.19 -8.46 18.39
CA ILE A 213 8.54 -7.14 18.41
C ILE A 213 8.03 -6.81 19.82
N ASP A 214 7.37 -7.76 20.48
CA ASP A 214 6.85 -7.62 21.85
C ASP A 214 7.97 -7.31 22.84
N ASP A 215 9.08 -8.05 22.76
CA ASP A 215 10.22 -7.91 23.64
C ASP A 215 10.91 -6.55 23.49
N MET A 216 11.03 -6.03 22.25
CA MET A 216 11.54 -4.68 21.99
C MET A 216 10.65 -3.58 22.55
N ALA A 217 9.32 -3.72 22.41
CA ALA A 217 8.35 -2.77 22.93
C ALA A 217 8.38 -2.71 24.47
N ASN A 218 8.48 -3.87 25.13
CA ASN A 218 8.52 -3.98 26.58
C ASN A 218 9.81 -3.38 27.17
N GLN A 219 10.96 -3.59 26.52
CA GLN A 219 12.25 -3.04 26.96
C GLN A 219 12.27 -1.50 26.90
N SER A 220 11.67 -0.92 25.85
CA SER A 220 11.59 0.53 25.68
C SER A 220 10.70 1.21 26.74
N GLY A 221 9.72 0.50 27.28
CA GLY A 221 8.90 0.95 28.40
C GLY A 221 9.62 0.93 29.75
N GLN A 222 10.59 0.02 29.93
CA GLN A 222 11.37 -0.09 31.17
C GLN A 222 12.50 0.93 31.24
N ALA A 223 13.14 1.30 30.12
CA ALA A 223 14.21 2.28 30.07
C ALA A 223 13.77 3.73 30.39
N LYS A 224 12.46 3.99 30.51
CA LYS A 224 11.87 5.29 30.87
C LYS A 224 11.47 5.40 32.34
N LYS A 225 11.73 4.37 33.16
CA LYS A 225 11.58 4.41 34.63
C LYS A 225 12.94 4.55 35.29
#